data_AF-A0A928HMS9-F1
#
_entry.id   AF-A0A928HMS9-F1
#
_cell.length_a   1.000
_cell.length_b   1.000
_cell.length_c   1.000
_cell.angle_alpha   90.00
_cell.angle_beta   90.00
_cell.angle_gamma   90.00
#
_symmetry.space_group_name_H-M   'P 1'
#
loop_
_entity.id
_entity.type
_entity.pdbx_description
1 polymer ?
#
loop_
_entity_poly.entity_id
_entity_poly.type
_entity_poly.pdbx_seq_one_letter_code
_entity_poly.pdbx_strand_id
1 'polypeptide(L)'
;MSHTSGFCAVCGTPIGPEVRFCPNCGTPAGRTLPQNVTAPQQVSAIPQNAAYFQDLTVPHPEQLRIHCPTLPPGAFMTSFWLIVLTLLSCLICGIAAIMMIRGEHEILPGLFGFCSYLFFFVLYMITLCRFIYRCWRLIQDGYAHTTPGKAVGFYFIPFFQIYWIFISVYCLAKDLNAYAARYQITAPRAREGLTLTGLIFLLIPHLQPFALLLLPIGFFSMARTAEAIQDARRPGSGSF
;
A
#
# COMPACT_ATOMS: atom_id res chain seq x y z
N MET A 1 50.38 37.70 26.08
CA MET A 1 50.41 36.47 25.26
C MET A 1 49.84 35.35 26.10
N SER A 2 48.56 35.02 25.94
CA SER A 2 47.87 33.97 26.71
C SER A 2 47.16 33.04 25.73
N HIS A 3 47.82 31.93 25.39
CA HIS A 3 47.23 30.84 24.61
C HIS A 3 46.44 29.94 25.55
N THR A 4 45.11 30.10 25.60
CA THR A 4 44.21 29.13 26.22
C THR A 4 43.83 28.09 25.16
N SER A 5 44.46 26.90 25.25
CA SER A 5 44.01 25.70 24.54
C SER A 5 42.67 25.24 25.10
N GLY A 6 41.61 25.24 24.28
CA GLY A 6 40.27 24.80 24.67
C GLY A 6 40.05 23.31 24.39
N PHE A 7 39.12 22.66 25.11
CA PHE A 7 38.65 21.30 24.81
C PHE A 7 37.25 21.34 24.21
N CYS A 8 36.90 20.34 23.39
CA CYS A 8 35.55 20.20 22.85
C CYS A 8 34.54 19.89 23.96
N ALA A 9 33.46 20.67 24.06
CA ALA A 9 32.40 20.45 25.05
C ALA A 9 31.58 19.15 24.85
N VAL A 10 31.65 18.54 23.65
CA VAL A 10 30.87 17.33 23.31
C VAL A 10 31.71 16.07 23.39
N CYS A 11 32.92 16.08 22.81
CA CYS A 11 33.76 14.86 22.72
C CYS A 11 35.06 14.96 23.52
N GLY A 12 35.35 16.07 24.19
CA GLY A 12 36.53 16.24 25.04
C GLY A 12 37.87 16.32 24.29
N THR A 13 37.88 16.31 22.96
CA THR A 13 39.13 16.40 22.17
C THR A 13 39.75 17.80 22.31
N PRO A 14 41.08 17.94 22.49
CA PRO A 14 41.74 19.24 22.54
C PRO A 14 41.61 19.95 21.19
N ILE A 15 41.26 21.23 21.23
CA ILE A 15 41.00 22.08 20.08
C ILE A 15 42.02 23.23 20.09
N GLY A 16 42.69 23.45 18.96
CA GLY A 16 43.57 24.60 18.76
C GLY A 16 42.80 25.92 18.70
N PRO A 17 43.41 27.06 19.05
CA PRO A 17 42.71 28.34 19.19
C PRO A 17 42.09 28.89 17.89
N GLU A 18 42.46 28.37 16.72
CA GLU A 18 42.00 28.89 15.42
C GLU A 18 41.00 28.02 14.66
N VAL A 19 40.66 26.83 15.17
CA VAL A 19 39.74 25.95 14.44
C VAL A 19 38.27 26.27 14.78
N ARG A 20 37.47 26.52 13.75
CA ARG A 20 36.04 26.90 13.89
C ARG A 20 35.14 25.71 14.22
N PHE A 21 35.56 24.49 13.92
CA PHE A 21 34.82 23.26 14.14
C PHE A 21 35.75 22.17 14.69
N CYS A 22 35.22 21.32 15.58
CA CYS A 22 35.97 20.20 16.12
C CYS A 22 36.20 19.14 15.02
N PRO A 23 37.46 18.77 14.71
CA PRO A 23 37.76 17.84 13.62
C PRO A 23 37.24 16.41 13.88
N ASN A 24 36.97 16.05 15.13
CA ASN A 24 36.51 14.71 15.49
C ASN A 24 34.98 14.55 15.40
N CYS A 25 34.20 15.56 15.81
CA CYS A 25 32.73 15.45 15.95
C CYS A 25 31.94 16.52 15.18
N GLY A 26 32.62 17.45 14.50
CA GLY A 26 32.01 18.51 13.70
C GLY A 26 31.33 19.63 14.49
N THR A 27 31.37 19.62 15.83
CA THR A 27 30.71 20.66 16.65
C THR A 27 31.47 22.00 16.54
N PRO A 28 30.77 23.14 16.33
CA PRO A 28 31.43 24.44 16.25
C PRO A 28 32.13 24.81 17.57
N ALA A 29 33.37 25.27 17.48
CA ALA A 29 34.15 25.72 18.62
C ALA A 29 33.56 27.02 19.17
N GLY A 30 33.29 27.08 20.49
CA GLY A 30 32.82 28.30 21.17
C GLY A 30 31.35 28.35 21.57
N ARG A 31 30.57 27.26 21.46
CA ARG A 31 29.20 27.23 22.02
C ARG A 31 29.24 27.03 23.54
N THR A 32 29.17 28.11 24.30
CA THR A 32 28.53 28.08 25.63
C THR A 32 27.04 27.80 25.42
N LEU A 33 26.50 26.80 26.12
CA LEU A 33 25.06 26.49 26.10
C LEU A 33 24.24 27.76 26.43
N PRO A 34 23.28 28.20 25.59
CA PRO A 34 22.41 29.31 25.95
C PRO A 34 21.45 28.87 27.06
N GLN A 35 21.57 29.48 28.23
CA GLN A 35 20.70 29.21 29.39
C GLN A 35 19.39 30.02 29.38
N ASN A 36 19.07 30.74 28.30
CA ASN A 36 17.84 31.53 28.27
C ASN A 36 17.34 31.74 26.83
N VAL A 37 16.40 30.91 26.39
CA VAL A 37 15.56 31.18 25.23
C VAL A 37 14.12 30.91 25.66
N THR A 38 13.36 31.98 25.80
CA THR A 38 11.92 31.96 26.02
C THR A 38 11.23 31.21 24.87
N ALA A 39 10.36 30.27 25.22
CA ALA A 39 9.71 29.36 24.29
C ALA A 39 8.90 30.09 23.19
N PRO A 40 8.90 29.62 21.93
CA PRO A 40 7.93 30.07 20.94
C PRO A 40 6.51 29.61 21.33
N GLN A 41 5.54 30.50 21.13
CA GLN A 41 4.13 30.29 21.40
C GLN A 41 3.58 29.02 20.74
N GLN A 42 2.81 28.27 21.54
CA GLN A 42 2.10 27.05 21.17
C GLN A 42 1.14 27.29 19.99
N VAL A 43 1.42 26.65 18.86
CA VAL A 43 0.35 26.21 17.96
C VAL A 43 -0.39 25.08 18.69
N SER A 44 -1.68 25.31 18.86
CA SER A 44 -2.68 24.50 19.54
C SER A 44 -2.57 22.98 19.30
N ALA A 45 -2.33 22.29 20.41
CA ALA A 45 -2.73 20.92 20.79
C ALA A 45 -3.10 19.92 19.67
N ILE A 46 -2.12 19.12 19.26
CA ILE A 46 -2.36 17.70 18.99
C ILE A 46 -2.32 17.00 20.37
N PRO A 47 -3.34 16.23 20.78
CA PRO A 47 -3.30 15.51 22.04
C PRO A 47 -2.11 14.52 22.06
N GLN A 48 -1.16 14.74 22.98
CA GLN A 48 -0.02 13.87 23.26
C GLN A 48 -0.45 12.62 24.04
N ASN A 49 -1.49 11.94 23.57
CA ASN A 49 -1.80 10.61 24.08
C ASN A 49 -0.79 9.66 23.45
N ALA A 50 0.34 9.43 24.13
CA ALA A 50 1.33 8.41 23.77
C ALA A 50 0.68 7.02 23.54
N ALA A 51 -0.49 6.79 24.15
CA ALA A 51 -1.35 5.65 23.89
C ALA A 51 -1.73 5.44 22.40
N TYR A 52 -1.81 6.49 21.58
CA TYR A 52 -2.15 6.35 20.15
C TYR A 52 -1.00 5.81 19.30
N PHE A 53 0.25 6.09 19.67
CA PHE A 53 1.43 5.60 18.96
C PHE A 53 1.98 4.28 19.54
N GLN A 54 1.64 3.96 20.80
CA GLN A 54 1.98 2.66 21.38
C GLN A 54 1.24 1.49 20.71
N ASP A 55 0.11 1.74 20.05
CA ASP A 55 -0.65 0.72 19.30
C ASP A 55 -0.04 0.37 17.93
N LEU A 56 1.09 0.98 17.57
CA LEU A 56 1.93 0.60 16.42
C LEU A 56 3.07 -0.36 16.82
N THR A 57 2.99 -1.00 17.98
CA THR A 57 3.82 -2.18 18.25
C THR A 57 3.48 -3.25 17.23
N VAL A 58 4.46 -3.61 16.40
CA VAL A 58 4.44 -4.82 15.58
C VAL A 58 3.99 -5.96 16.50
N PRO A 59 2.84 -6.61 16.24
CA PRO A 59 2.34 -7.64 17.14
C PRO A 59 3.40 -8.73 17.30
N HIS A 60 3.61 -9.18 18.53
CA HIS A 60 4.41 -10.36 18.83
C HIS A 60 4.00 -11.49 17.87
N PRO A 61 4.93 -12.26 17.26
CA PRO A 61 4.63 -13.28 16.24
C PRO A 61 3.58 -14.31 16.69
N GLU A 62 3.43 -14.49 18.00
CA GLU A 62 2.46 -15.39 18.63
C GLU A 62 1.01 -14.84 18.68
N GLN A 63 0.84 -13.51 18.68
CA GLN A 63 -0.48 -12.85 18.62
C GLN A 63 -1.00 -12.64 17.20
N LEU A 64 -0.19 -12.91 16.16
CA LEU A 64 -0.65 -12.93 14.77
C LEU A 64 -1.44 -14.21 14.43
N ARG A 65 -2.06 -14.84 15.44
CA ARG A 65 -3.09 -15.87 15.31
C ARG A 65 -4.46 -15.22 15.04
N ILE A 66 -4.49 -14.12 14.28
CA ILE A 66 -5.74 -13.48 13.88
C ILE A 66 -6.42 -14.42 12.90
N HIS A 67 -7.56 -14.97 13.31
CA HIS A 67 -8.51 -15.72 12.49
C HIS A 67 -8.61 -15.04 11.11
N CYS A 68 -7.81 -15.51 10.14
CA CYS A 68 -7.80 -14.96 8.80
C CYS A 68 -9.12 -15.38 8.18
N PRO A 69 -10.07 -14.46 7.91
CA PRO A 69 -11.30 -14.87 7.28
C PRO A 69 -10.91 -15.55 5.99
N THR A 70 -11.33 -16.81 5.84
CA THR A 70 -11.10 -17.64 4.67
C THR A 70 -11.40 -16.82 3.42
N LEU A 71 -10.47 -16.85 2.47
CA LEU A 71 -10.74 -16.33 1.14
C LEU A 71 -11.91 -17.19 0.61
N PRO A 72 -13.12 -16.63 0.40
CA PRO A 72 -14.24 -17.46 0.02
C PRO A 72 -13.95 -18.02 -1.38
N PRO A 73 -14.08 -19.34 -1.59
CA PRO A 73 -13.94 -19.94 -2.91
C PRO A 73 -15.02 -19.32 -3.81
N GLY A 74 -14.61 -18.38 -4.67
CA GLY A 74 -15.53 -17.57 -5.47
C GLY A 74 -15.25 -16.08 -5.50
N ALA A 75 -14.42 -15.52 -4.60
CA ALA A 75 -14.05 -14.10 -4.62
C ALA A 75 -13.43 -13.64 -5.96
N PHE A 76 -12.73 -14.56 -6.63
CA PHE A 76 -12.20 -14.30 -7.96
C PHE A 76 -13.30 -14.26 -9.02
N MET A 77 -14.24 -15.20 -8.97
CA MET A 77 -15.35 -15.28 -9.91
C MET A 77 -16.27 -14.07 -9.78
N THR A 78 -16.53 -13.59 -8.55
CA THR A 78 -17.26 -12.35 -8.32
C THR A 78 -16.53 -11.14 -8.90
N SER A 79 -15.21 -11.05 -8.73
CA SER A 79 -14.41 -9.95 -9.30
C SER A 79 -14.43 -9.96 -10.83
N PHE A 80 -14.35 -11.14 -11.46
CA PHE A 80 -14.45 -11.30 -12.91
C PHE A 80 -15.80 -10.83 -13.45
N TRP A 81 -16.91 -11.28 -12.85
CA TRP A 81 -18.26 -10.87 -13.26
C TRP A 81 -18.49 -9.37 -13.09
N LEU A 82 -17.98 -8.75 -12.01
CA LEU A 82 -18.07 -7.31 -11.81
C LEU A 82 -17.32 -6.51 -12.90
N ILE A 83 -16.17 -6.99 -13.36
CA ILE A 83 -15.45 -6.39 -14.49
C ILE A 83 -16.31 -6.47 -15.76
N VAL A 84 -16.86 -7.65 -16.07
CA VAL A 84 -17.73 -7.85 -17.24
C VAL A 84 -18.94 -6.91 -17.20
N LEU A 85 -19.64 -6.81 -16.06
CA LEU A 85 -20.80 -5.93 -15.89
C LEU A 85 -20.43 -4.44 -16.01
N THR A 86 -19.25 -4.05 -15.52
CA THR A 86 -18.73 -2.69 -15.67
C THR A 86 -18.44 -2.37 -17.13
N LEU A 87 -17.84 -3.30 -17.88
CA LEU A 87 -17.57 -3.15 -19.32
C LEU A 87 -18.85 -3.08 -20.15
N LEU A 88 -19.84 -3.92 -19.85
CA LEU A 88 -21.15 -3.87 -20.50
C LEU A 88 -21.86 -2.53 -20.22
N SER A 89 -21.80 -2.03 -18.99
CA SER A 89 -22.37 -0.72 -18.63
C SER A 89 -21.66 0.42 -19.38
N CYS A 90 -20.34 0.35 -19.51
CA CYS A 90 -19.56 1.31 -20.28
C CYS A 90 -19.92 1.27 -21.78
N LEU A 91 -20.13 0.08 -22.34
CA LEU A 91 -20.57 -0.10 -23.74
C LEU A 91 -21.95 0.52 -23.96
N ILE A 92 -22.92 0.25 -23.07
CA ILE A 92 -24.28 0.82 -23.13
C ILE A 92 -24.21 2.35 -23.06
N CYS A 93 -23.41 2.90 -22.13
CA CYS A 93 -23.21 4.35 -22.01
C CYS A 93 -22.59 4.96 -23.28
N GLY A 94 -21.60 4.29 -23.88
CA GLY A 94 -20.99 4.72 -25.15
C GLY A 94 -21.95 4.70 -26.34
N ILE A 95 -22.78 3.65 -26.46
CA ILE A 95 -23.80 3.54 -27.52
C ILE A 95 -24.84 4.66 -27.36
N ALA A 96 -25.32 4.90 -26.13
CA ALA A 96 -26.26 5.98 -25.84
C ALA A 96 -25.65 7.36 -26.16
N ALA A 97 -24.37 7.58 -25.86
CA ALA A 97 -23.68 8.82 -26.22
C ALA A 97 -23.59 9.03 -27.75
N ILE A 98 -23.34 7.96 -28.51
CA ILE A 98 -23.34 8.02 -29.99
C ILE A 98 -24.76 8.33 -30.52
N MET A 99 -25.80 7.73 -29.94
CA MET A 99 -27.20 8.02 -30.29
C MET A 99 -27.56 9.48 -30.01
N MET A 100 -27.10 10.04 -28.89
CA MET A 100 -27.28 11.48 -28.60
C MET A 100 -26.60 12.38 -29.65
N ILE A 101 -25.40 12.03 -30.11
CA ILE A 101 -24.69 12.78 -31.17
C ILE A 101 -25.46 12.74 -32.50
N ARG A 102 -26.20 11.66 -32.76
CA ARG A 102 -27.03 11.50 -33.96
C ARG A 102 -28.35 12.29 -33.91
N GLY A 103 -28.65 12.99 -32.82
CA GLY A 103 -29.86 13.81 -32.68
C GLY A 103 -31.11 13.05 -32.21
N GLU A 104 -30.96 11.78 -31.83
CA GLU A 104 -32.02 11.02 -31.17
C GLU A 104 -32.00 11.37 -29.67
N HIS A 105 -32.92 12.24 -29.22
CA HIS A 105 -32.89 12.86 -27.89
C HIS A 105 -33.35 11.96 -26.72
N GLU A 106 -33.09 10.66 -26.78
CA GLU A 106 -33.42 9.76 -25.67
C GLU A 106 -32.36 9.83 -24.56
N ILE A 107 -32.62 10.69 -23.56
CA ILE A 107 -31.71 10.92 -22.41
C ILE A 107 -31.67 9.71 -21.45
N LEU A 108 -32.78 8.98 -21.36
CA LEU A 108 -32.99 7.87 -20.44
C LEU A 108 -31.92 6.75 -20.52
N PRO A 109 -31.57 6.19 -21.71
CA PRO A 109 -30.56 5.15 -21.81
C PRO A 109 -29.15 5.61 -21.40
N GLY A 110 -28.79 6.87 -21.68
CA GLY A 110 -27.50 7.44 -21.28
C GLY A 110 -27.36 7.54 -19.76
N LEU A 111 -28.39 8.08 -19.10
CA LEU A 111 -28.43 8.19 -17.64
C LEU A 111 -28.40 6.80 -16.97
N PHE A 112 -29.18 5.85 -17.49
CA PHE A 112 -29.20 4.48 -16.98
C PHE A 112 -27.83 3.80 -17.11
N GLY A 113 -27.17 3.92 -18.27
CA GLY A 113 -25.84 3.38 -18.51
C GLY A 113 -24.78 3.98 -17.58
N PHE A 114 -24.83 5.29 -17.36
CA PHE A 114 -23.91 5.98 -16.44
C PHE A 114 -24.11 5.57 -14.98
N CYS A 115 -25.36 5.55 -14.50
CA CYS A 115 -25.69 5.10 -13.14
C CYS A 115 -25.29 3.63 -12.91
N SER A 116 -25.56 2.76 -13.89
CA SER A 116 -25.14 1.35 -13.86
C SER A 116 -23.61 1.21 -13.79
N TYR A 117 -22.89 1.98 -14.61
CA TYR A 117 -21.42 1.98 -14.60
C TYR A 117 -20.86 2.40 -13.24
N LEU A 118 -21.35 3.50 -12.65
CA LEU A 118 -20.91 3.94 -11.33
C LEU A 118 -21.20 2.89 -10.25
N PHE A 119 -22.38 2.27 -10.29
CA PHE A 119 -22.77 1.24 -9.33
C PHE A 119 -21.83 0.03 -9.35
N PHE A 120 -21.60 -0.56 -10.54
CA PHE A 120 -20.71 -1.71 -10.66
C PHE A 120 -19.24 -1.37 -10.39
N PHE A 121 -18.79 -0.16 -10.76
CA PHE A 121 -17.45 0.32 -10.45
C PHE A 121 -17.21 0.40 -8.93
N VAL A 122 -18.17 0.92 -8.16
CA VAL A 122 -18.06 0.99 -6.69
C VAL A 122 -18.01 -0.41 -6.08
N LEU A 123 -18.88 -1.34 -6.52
CA LEU A 123 -18.86 -2.73 -6.04
C LEU A 123 -17.53 -3.43 -6.37
N TYR A 124 -16.99 -3.18 -7.55
CA TYR A 124 -15.68 -3.66 -7.96
C TYR A 124 -14.58 -3.12 -7.03
N MET A 125 -14.55 -1.82 -6.78
CA MET A 125 -13.56 -1.19 -5.89
C MET A 125 -13.64 -1.72 -4.46
N ILE A 126 -14.85 -1.92 -3.91
CA ILE A 126 -15.04 -2.52 -2.59
C ILE A 126 -14.46 -3.94 -2.56
N THR A 127 -14.74 -4.75 -3.57
CA THR A 127 -14.24 -6.13 -3.66
C THR A 127 -12.72 -6.18 -3.76
N LEU A 128 -12.14 -5.32 -4.61
CA LEU A 128 -10.69 -5.18 -4.77
C LEU A 128 -10.01 -4.74 -3.47
N CYS A 129 -10.56 -3.73 -2.79
CA CYS A 129 -10.04 -3.25 -1.50
C CYS A 129 -10.08 -4.35 -0.44
N ARG A 130 -11.19 -5.12 -0.36
CA ARG A 130 -11.30 -6.26 0.57
C ARG A 130 -10.29 -7.35 0.26
N PHE A 131 -10.03 -7.63 -1.01
CA PHE A 131 -9.02 -8.60 -1.44
C PHE A 131 -7.61 -8.15 -1.02
N ILE A 132 -7.21 -6.93 -1.41
CA ILE A 132 -5.89 -6.36 -1.09
C ILE A 132 -5.68 -6.33 0.43
N TYR A 133 -6.67 -5.84 1.19
CA TYR A 133 -6.60 -5.80 2.64
C TYR A 133 -6.30 -7.18 3.25
N ARG A 134 -7.00 -8.22 2.79
CA ARG A 134 -6.82 -9.58 3.31
C ARG A 134 -5.44 -10.14 2.99
N CYS A 135 -4.97 -9.99 1.75
CA CYS A 135 -3.65 -10.47 1.35
C CYS A 135 -2.55 -9.77 2.14
N TRP A 136 -2.63 -8.46 2.33
CA TRP A 136 -1.67 -7.73 3.15
C TRP A 136 -1.72 -8.15 4.62
N ARG A 137 -2.91 -8.42 5.16
CA ARG A 137 -3.06 -8.88 6.55
C ARG A 137 -2.44 -10.27 6.78
N LEU A 138 -2.41 -11.12 5.76
CA LEU A 138 -1.88 -12.48 5.84
C LEU A 138 -0.35 -12.51 6.06
N ILE A 139 0.37 -11.57 5.47
CA ILE A 139 1.84 -11.55 5.40
C ILE A 139 2.49 -10.54 6.35
N GLN A 140 1.80 -10.13 7.43
CA GLN A 140 2.34 -9.19 8.42
C GLN A 140 3.34 -9.88 9.37
N ASP A 141 4.53 -10.21 8.87
CA ASP A 141 5.64 -10.85 9.61
C ASP A 141 6.76 -9.89 10.01
N GLY A 142 6.55 -8.58 9.89
CA GLY A 142 7.55 -7.53 10.15
C GLY A 142 8.46 -7.22 8.96
N TYR A 143 8.43 -8.02 7.89
CA TYR A 143 9.18 -7.77 6.64
C TYR A 143 8.30 -7.21 5.51
N ALA A 144 6.99 -7.07 5.74
CA ALA A 144 6.04 -6.55 4.75
C ALA A 144 6.28 -5.05 4.48
N HIS A 145 6.18 -4.64 3.21
CA HIS A 145 6.41 -3.25 2.81
C HIS A 145 5.36 -2.26 3.36
N THR A 146 4.14 -2.72 3.65
CA THR A 146 3.07 -1.86 4.15
C THR A 146 2.08 -2.62 5.03
N THR A 147 1.26 -1.87 5.77
CA THR A 147 0.18 -2.42 6.60
C THR A 147 -1.11 -2.51 5.79
N PRO A 148 -2.03 -3.44 6.10
CA PRO A 148 -3.26 -3.63 5.33
C PRO A 148 -4.14 -2.38 5.29
N GLY A 149 -4.17 -1.59 6.36
CA GLY A 149 -4.88 -0.31 6.40
C GLY A 149 -4.30 0.72 5.43
N LYS A 150 -2.97 0.89 5.42
CA LYS A 150 -2.27 1.79 4.49
C LYS A 150 -2.40 1.32 3.04
N ALA A 151 -2.36 0.01 2.81
CA ALA A 151 -2.51 -0.59 1.48
C ALA A 151 -3.80 -0.16 0.78
N VAL A 152 -4.92 -0.07 1.51
CA VAL A 152 -6.21 0.35 0.97
C VAL A 152 -6.44 1.85 1.11
N GLY A 153 -6.10 2.45 2.24
CA GLY A 153 -6.44 3.85 2.55
C GLY A 153 -5.82 4.87 1.59
N PHE A 154 -4.62 4.61 1.09
CA PHE A 154 -3.92 5.56 0.23
C PHE A 154 -4.40 5.56 -1.24
N TYR A 155 -5.30 4.65 -1.63
CA TYR A 155 -5.99 4.73 -2.93
C TYR A 155 -6.92 5.93 -3.03
N PHE A 156 -7.40 6.45 -1.90
CA PHE A 156 -8.31 7.60 -1.86
C PHE A 156 -7.59 8.94 -1.93
N ILE A 157 -6.25 8.94 -1.97
CA ILE A 157 -5.44 10.16 -2.09
C ILE A 157 -5.23 10.45 -3.57
N PRO A 158 -5.75 11.58 -4.11
CA PRO A 158 -5.53 11.96 -5.49
C PRO A 158 -4.05 12.13 -5.82
N PHE A 159 -3.66 11.80 -7.05
CA PHE A 159 -2.30 11.77 -7.62
C PHE A 159 -1.32 10.79 -6.97
N PHE A 160 -1.36 10.64 -5.66
CA PHE A 160 -0.56 9.67 -4.92
C PHE A 160 -0.99 8.22 -5.19
N GLN A 161 -2.25 7.99 -5.57
CA GLN A 161 -2.77 6.67 -5.90
C GLN A 161 -2.01 5.99 -7.06
N ILE A 162 -1.47 6.76 -8.02
CA ILE A 162 -0.68 6.23 -9.15
C ILE A 162 0.61 5.59 -8.67
N TYR A 163 1.31 6.23 -7.73
CA TYR A 163 2.50 5.63 -7.12
C TYR A 163 2.10 4.45 -6.21
N TRP A 164 1.03 4.65 -5.43
CA TRP A 164 0.64 3.70 -4.40
C TRP A 164 0.18 2.35 -4.95
N ILE A 165 -0.44 2.32 -6.14
CA ILE A 165 -0.88 1.06 -6.77
C ILE A 165 0.28 0.08 -7.00
N PHE A 166 1.50 0.57 -7.25
CA PHE A 166 2.68 -0.28 -7.38
C PHE A 166 3.07 -0.89 -6.03
N ILE A 167 3.03 -0.11 -4.96
CA ILE A 167 3.31 -0.63 -3.61
C ILE A 167 2.24 -1.64 -3.20
N SER A 168 0.97 -1.28 -3.31
CA SER A 168 -0.12 -2.11 -2.79
C SER A 168 -0.36 -3.38 -3.60
N VAL A 169 -0.05 -3.41 -4.91
CA VAL A 169 -0.34 -4.55 -5.79
C VAL A 169 0.94 -5.26 -6.25
N TYR A 170 1.92 -4.54 -6.80
CA TYR A 170 3.15 -5.17 -7.28
C TYR A 170 4.04 -5.65 -6.11
N CYS A 171 4.27 -4.82 -5.09
CA CYS A 171 5.03 -5.29 -3.92
C CYS A 171 4.28 -6.37 -3.14
N LEU A 172 2.94 -6.40 -3.19
CA LEU A 172 2.18 -7.51 -2.60
C LEU A 172 2.53 -8.86 -3.25
N ALA A 173 2.64 -8.92 -4.58
CA ALA A 173 3.04 -10.16 -5.27
C ALA A 173 4.44 -10.62 -4.84
N LYS A 174 5.38 -9.67 -4.72
CA LYS A 174 6.74 -9.96 -4.24
C LYS A 174 6.75 -10.43 -2.80
N ASP A 175 6.00 -9.78 -1.93
CA ASP A 175 5.96 -10.10 -0.49
C ASP A 175 5.27 -11.42 -0.24
N LEU A 176 4.25 -11.79 -1.02
CA LEU A 176 3.65 -13.13 -0.97
C LEU A 176 4.68 -14.21 -1.31
N ASN A 177 5.44 -14.02 -2.40
CA ASN A 177 6.50 -14.96 -2.80
C ASN A 177 7.64 -15.02 -1.78
N ALA A 178 8.07 -13.86 -1.26
CA ALA A 178 9.12 -13.76 -0.26
C ALA A 178 8.69 -14.40 1.07
N TYR A 179 7.44 -14.17 1.49
CA TYR A 179 6.86 -14.82 2.66
C TYR A 179 6.84 -16.35 2.48
N ALA A 180 6.33 -16.85 1.35
CA ALA A 180 6.32 -18.28 1.08
C ALA A 180 7.74 -18.89 1.09
N ALA A 181 8.72 -18.17 0.54
CA ALA A 181 10.12 -18.60 0.57
C ALA A 181 10.71 -18.60 2.00
N ARG A 182 10.46 -17.55 2.80
CA ARG A 182 10.95 -17.43 4.18
C ARG A 182 10.46 -18.57 5.08
N TYR A 183 9.20 -18.94 4.92
CA TYR A 183 8.56 -19.99 5.72
C TYR A 183 8.56 -21.37 5.04
N GLN A 184 9.28 -21.52 3.92
CA GLN A 184 9.37 -22.75 3.12
C GLN A 184 8.00 -23.38 2.81
N ILE A 185 7.00 -22.54 2.52
CA ILE A 185 5.66 -22.97 2.17
C ILE A 185 5.63 -23.34 0.69
N THR A 186 5.21 -24.57 0.38
CA THR A 186 4.96 -25.02 -1.00
C THR A 186 3.70 -24.34 -1.55
N ALA A 187 3.87 -23.13 -2.08
CA ALA A 187 2.81 -22.33 -2.70
C ALA A 187 3.10 -22.08 -4.18
N PRO A 188 2.07 -21.99 -5.04
CA PRO A 188 2.25 -21.50 -6.40
C PRO A 188 2.79 -20.07 -6.35
N ARG A 189 3.79 -19.74 -7.17
CA ARG A 189 4.37 -18.40 -7.20
C ARG A 189 3.40 -17.38 -7.80
N ALA A 190 3.22 -16.26 -7.12
CA ALA A 190 2.54 -15.09 -7.66
C ALA A 190 3.33 -14.56 -8.85
N ARG A 191 2.66 -14.25 -9.96
CA ARG A 191 3.31 -13.84 -11.20
C ARG A 191 3.62 -12.34 -11.19
N GLU A 192 4.71 -11.97 -10.52
CA GLU A 192 5.17 -10.58 -10.34
C GLU A 192 5.20 -9.77 -11.65
N GLY A 193 5.73 -10.37 -12.73
CA GLY A 193 5.85 -9.73 -14.04
C GLY A 193 4.50 -9.41 -14.68
N LEU A 194 3.50 -10.30 -14.58
CA LEU A 194 2.17 -10.01 -15.12
C LEU A 194 1.50 -8.86 -14.37
N THR A 195 1.65 -8.84 -13.04
CA THR A 195 1.11 -7.77 -12.22
C THR A 195 1.77 -6.43 -12.57
N LEU A 196 3.11 -6.39 -12.68
CA LEU A 196 3.83 -5.18 -13.06
C LEU A 196 3.44 -4.68 -14.45
N THR A 197 3.44 -5.55 -15.46
CA THR A 197 3.06 -5.20 -16.84
C THR A 197 1.61 -4.71 -16.89
N GLY A 198 0.70 -5.36 -16.17
CA GLY A 198 -0.69 -4.93 -16.05
C GLY A 198 -0.83 -3.53 -15.46
N LEU A 199 -0.04 -3.19 -14.43
CA LEU A 199 -0.03 -1.86 -13.83
C LEU A 199 0.55 -0.80 -14.78
N ILE A 200 1.62 -1.10 -15.53
CA ILE A 200 2.19 -0.18 -16.52
C ILE A 200 1.17 0.10 -17.63
N PHE A 201 0.49 -0.94 -18.13
CA PHE A 201 -0.54 -0.79 -19.15
C PHE A 201 -1.77 -0.03 -18.65
N LEU A 202 -2.07 -0.08 -17.35
CA LEU A 202 -3.16 0.69 -16.75
C LEU A 202 -2.91 2.21 -16.83
N LEU A 203 -1.65 2.65 -16.82
CA LEU A 203 -1.29 4.07 -16.87
C LEU A 203 -1.31 4.66 -18.28
N ILE A 204 -1.26 3.82 -19.31
CA ILE A 204 -1.22 4.25 -20.71
C ILE A 204 -2.63 4.04 -21.29
N PRO A 205 -3.40 5.11 -21.59
CA PRO A 205 -4.81 5.00 -22.01
C PRO A 205 -5.04 4.03 -23.17
N HIS A 206 -4.13 4.01 -24.15
CA HIS A 206 -4.22 3.13 -25.31
C HIS A 206 -3.93 1.66 -25.01
N LEU A 207 -3.24 1.35 -23.90
CA LEU A 207 -2.91 -0.02 -23.49
C LEU A 207 -3.81 -0.57 -22.39
N GLN A 208 -4.75 0.24 -21.91
CA GLN A 208 -5.68 -0.10 -20.84
C GLN A 208 -6.49 -1.38 -21.09
N PRO A 209 -6.92 -1.73 -22.32
CA PRO A 209 -7.58 -3.02 -22.60
C PRO A 209 -6.70 -4.23 -22.27
N PHE A 210 -5.39 -4.14 -22.49
CA PHE A 210 -4.46 -5.21 -22.14
C PHE A 210 -4.28 -5.30 -20.61
N ALA A 211 -4.30 -4.18 -19.91
CA ALA A 211 -4.28 -4.17 -18.44
C ALA A 211 -5.49 -4.91 -17.85
N LEU A 212 -6.69 -4.72 -18.42
CA LEU A 212 -7.91 -5.40 -18.01
C LEU A 212 -7.85 -6.92 -18.20
N LEU A 213 -7.04 -7.42 -19.13
CA LEU A 213 -6.82 -8.85 -19.32
C LEU A 213 -5.75 -9.38 -18.35
N LEU A 214 -4.64 -8.65 -18.17
CA LEU A 214 -3.49 -9.11 -17.39
C LEU A 214 -3.72 -9.05 -15.88
N LEU A 215 -4.36 -7.98 -15.38
CA LEU A 215 -4.54 -7.78 -13.94
C LEU A 215 -5.38 -8.86 -13.27
N PRO A 216 -6.52 -9.33 -13.83
CA PRO A 216 -7.27 -10.45 -13.25
C PRO A 216 -6.42 -11.72 -13.15
N ILE A 217 -5.59 -12.02 -14.15
CA ILE A 217 -4.68 -13.18 -14.13
C ILE A 217 -3.63 -12.99 -13.02
N GLY A 218 -3.10 -11.78 -12.86
CA GLY A 218 -2.19 -11.41 -11.77
C GLY A 218 -2.86 -11.61 -10.40
N PHE A 219 -4.07 -11.06 -10.20
CA PHE A 219 -4.86 -11.21 -8.98
C PHE A 219 -5.20 -12.67 -8.68
N PHE A 220 -5.55 -13.46 -9.68
CA PHE A 220 -5.76 -14.90 -9.52
C PHE A 220 -4.50 -15.61 -9.05
N SER A 221 -3.34 -15.29 -9.64
CA SER A 221 -2.07 -15.88 -9.21
C SER A 221 -1.76 -15.54 -7.75
N MET A 222 -1.95 -14.28 -7.35
CA MET A 222 -1.77 -13.84 -5.96
C MET A 222 -2.76 -14.50 -5.01
N ALA A 223 -4.02 -14.67 -5.42
CA ALA A 223 -5.04 -15.35 -4.63
C ALA A 223 -4.64 -16.81 -4.35
N ARG A 224 -4.15 -17.54 -5.37
CA ARG A 224 -3.70 -18.93 -5.23
C ARG A 224 -2.50 -19.06 -4.29
N THR A 225 -1.55 -18.11 -4.37
CA THR A 225 -0.42 -18.05 -3.42
C THR A 225 -0.91 -17.78 -2.00
N ALA A 226 -1.82 -16.82 -1.83
CA ALA A 226 -2.39 -16.46 -0.54
C ALA A 226 -3.20 -17.61 0.08
N GLU A 227 -3.98 -18.34 -0.71
CA GLU A 227 -4.71 -19.55 -0.28
C GLU A 227 -3.74 -20.62 0.23
N ALA A 228 -2.68 -20.94 -0.51
CA ALA A 228 -1.68 -21.91 -0.08
C ALA A 228 -0.97 -21.51 1.22
N ILE A 229 -0.64 -20.22 1.38
CA ILE A 229 -0.09 -19.68 2.64
C ILE A 229 -1.11 -19.79 3.78
N GLN A 230 -2.38 -19.48 3.51
CA GLN A 230 -3.44 -19.58 4.50
C GLN A 230 -3.64 -21.02 4.95
N ASP A 231 -3.64 -21.98 4.03
CA ASP A 231 -3.82 -23.41 4.32
C ASP A 231 -2.65 -23.96 5.13
N ALA A 232 -1.41 -23.58 4.79
CA ALA A 232 -0.23 -23.92 5.58
C ALA A 232 -0.26 -23.36 7.02
N ARG A 233 -1.00 -22.28 7.26
CA ARG A 233 -1.20 -21.69 8.59
C ARG A 233 -2.37 -22.32 9.38
N ARG A 234 -3.24 -23.12 8.76
CA ARG A 234 -4.39 -23.71 9.48
C ARG A 234 -3.88 -24.78 10.46
N PRO A 235 -4.16 -24.66 11.77
CA PRO A 235 -3.79 -25.71 12.72
C PRO A 235 -4.61 -26.97 12.40
N GLY A 236 -3.94 -28.02 11.91
CA GLY A 236 -4.57 -29.32 11.62
C GLY A 236 -4.33 -29.90 10.21
N SER A 237 -3.59 -29.23 9.32
CA SER A 237 -3.28 -29.78 7.97
C SER A 237 -2.04 -30.70 7.91
N GLY A 238 -1.41 -30.97 9.06
CA GLY A 238 -0.25 -31.85 9.18
C GLY A 238 -0.58 -33.18 9.84
N SER A 239 -1.33 -34.03 9.14
CA SER A 239 -1.41 -35.47 9.44
C SER A 239 -2.09 -36.21 8.28
N PHE A 240 -1.34 -36.51 7.22
CA PHE A 240 -1.53 -37.68 6.36
C PHE A 240 -0.18 -38.08 5.77
#